data_AF-A0A2M9ZFR2-F1
#
_entry.id   AF-A0A2M9ZFR2-F1
#
_cell.length_a   1.000
_cell.length_b   1.000
_cell.length_c   1.000
_cell.angle_alpha   90.00
_cell.angle_beta   90.00
_cell.angle_gamma   90.00
#
_symmetry.space_group_name_H-M   'P 1'
#
loop_
_entity.id
_entity.type
_entity.pdbx_description
1 polymer ?
#
loop_
_entity_poly.entity_id
_entity_poly.type
_entity_poly.pdbx_seq_one_letter_code
_entity_poly.pdbx_strand_id
1 'polypeptide(L)'
;MPSFILFFFIAYIGLQLLLSGPVIQLIVNVFSYRLFKFRWLTPGILLPGLWVWTKHFILHFPGELGTDIVHARGNFIHFRISFSKLFKGRLIFKNVNIRSFHMDYTNRVESRKKIEYLPKRGRIQFRLDKVGHSSIDIEDRTLTPVFNIQIRDIRLEQSVLDAGSPLEILFRSRLGSCRLGREGLLRTGTLKSGDRGYLTLTGITWGELAGLEIIPLPLFKKQVHLTVEFRHIDDHHTDFEGTLVHTNPEEETDSETYPFRFGVDWNEFNLPFDLALRKLIMELFLQTKLEGLMARTLQTIAKGIRLFLGKD
;
A
#
# COMPACT_ATOMS: atom_id res chain seq x y z
N MET A 1 -15.69 -50.98 15.51
CA MET A 1 -15.77 -49.69 14.79
C MET A 1 -15.66 -48.38 15.63
N PRO A 2 -15.45 -48.36 16.97
CA PRO A 2 -15.30 -47.08 17.70
C PRO A 2 -13.86 -46.53 17.78
N SER A 3 -12.82 -47.37 17.62
CA SER A 3 -11.41 -46.97 17.80
C SER A 3 -10.89 -46.00 16.72
N PHE A 4 -11.27 -46.21 15.46
CA PHE A 4 -10.87 -45.33 14.35
C PHE A 4 -11.45 -43.93 14.49
N ILE A 5 -12.74 -43.82 14.84
CA ILE A 5 -13.41 -42.52 15.03
C ILE A 5 -12.78 -41.75 16.20
N LEU A 6 -12.49 -42.45 17.31
CA LEU A 6 -11.81 -41.86 18.46
C LEU A 6 -10.40 -41.36 18.10
N PHE A 7 -9.63 -42.14 17.33
CA PHE A 7 -8.31 -41.72 16.86
C PHE A 7 -8.37 -40.46 16.00
N PHE A 8 -9.27 -40.39 15.02
CA PHE A 8 -9.44 -39.20 14.19
C PHE A 8 -9.87 -37.97 15.01
N PHE A 9 -10.73 -38.16 16.02
CA PHE A 9 -11.15 -37.07 16.90
C PHE A 9 -10.00 -36.54 17.76
N ILE A 10 -9.19 -37.44 18.35
CA ILE A 10 -7.99 -37.05 19.12
C ILE A 10 -6.97 -36.36 18.22
N ALA A 11 -6.72 -36.90 17.02
CA ALA A 11 -5.81 -36.29 16.05
C ALA A 11 -6.30 -34.89 15.63
N TYR A 12 -7.61 -34.73 15.41
CA TYR A 12 -8.22 -33.43 15.10
C TYR A 12 -8.05 -32.43 16.25
N ILE A 13 -8.33 -32.83 17.49
CA ILE A 13 -8.14 -31.97 18.67
C ILE A 13 -6.67 -31.58 18.84
N GLY A 14 -5.75 -32.55 18.71
CA GLY A 14 -4.31 -32.30 18.80
C GLY A 14 -3.85 -31.30 17.73
N LEU A 15 -4.31 -31.46 16.49
CA LEU A 15 -4.02 -30.53 15.40
C LEU A 15 -4.62 -29.14 15.65
N GLN A 16 -5.86 -29.07 16.15
CA GLN A 16 -6.53 -27.82 16.49
C GLN A 16 -5.81 -27.07 17.62
N LEU A 17 -5.25 -27.80 18.60
CA LEU A 17 -4.48 -27.22 19.70
C LEU A 17 -3.10 -26.72 19.22
N LEU A 18 -2.45 -27.45 18.32
CA LEU A 18 -1.19 -27.04 17.70
C LEU A 18 -1.38 -25.78 16.84
N LEU A 19 -2.53 -25.68 16.17
CA LEU A 19 -2.94 -24.51 15.39
C LEU A 19 -3.60 -23.40 16.24
N SER A 20 -3.63 -23.56 17.56
CA SER A 20 -4.13 -22.52 18.44
C SER A 20 -3.24 -21.28 18.43
N GLY A 21 -3.84 -20.14 18.75
CA GLY A 21 -3.19 -18.83 18.65
C GLY A 21 -1.89 -18.75 19.45
N PRO A 22 -1.90 -19.10 20.75
CA PRO A 22 -0.71 -19.05 21.59
C PRO A 22 0.43 -19.94 21.10
N VAL A 23 0.13 -21.15 20.61
CA VAL A 23 1.14 -22.10 20.14
C VAL A 23 1.78 -21.59 18.84
N ILE A 24 0.98 -21.14 17.88
CA ILE A 24 1.50 -20.52 16.65
C ILE A 24 2.35 -19.29 16.98
N GLN A 25 1.88 -18.43 17.90
CA GLN A 25 2.63 -17.24 18.32
C GLN A 25 3.99 -17.62 18.91
N LEU A 26 4.05 -18.64 19.77
CA LEU A 26 5.29 -19.13 20.36
C LEU A 26 6.24 -19.62 19.25
N ILE A 27 5.75 -20.49 18.36
CA ILE A 27 6.52 -21.04 17.24
C ILE A 27 7.08 -19.90 16.38
N VAL A 28 6.23 -18.98 15.93
CA VAL A 28 6.65 -17.85 15.09
C VAL A 28 7.70 -17.00 15.80
N ASN A 29 7.52 -16.65 17.07
CA ASN A 29 8.49 -15.81 17.78
C ASN A 29 9.82 -16.51 18.05
N VAL A 30 9.84 -17.83 18.23
CA VAL A 30 11.07 -18.61 18.39
C VAL A 30 11.85 -18.65 17.08
N PHE A 31 11.18 -18.97 15.96
CA PHE A 31 11.83 -19.01 14.65
C PHE A 31 12.21 -17.62 14.12
N SER A 32 11.49 -16.58 14.52
CA SER A 32 11.73 -15.19 14.12
C SER A 32 12.58 -14.41 15.13
N TYR A 33 13.32 -15.10 16.00
CA TYR A 33 14.18 -14.47 17.00
C TYR A 33 15.08 -13.40 16.35
N ARG A 34 15.07 -12.18 16.92
CA ARG A 34 15.74 -10.95 16.43
C ARG A 34 15.20 -10.34 15.13
N LEU A 35 14.40 -11.06 14.34
CA LEU A 35 13.82 -10.55 13.10
C LEU A 35 12.52 -9.77 13.32
N PHE A 36 11.58 -10.34 14.06
CA PHE A 36 10.35 -9.65 14.46
C PHE A 36 9.72 -10.28 15.69
N LYS A 37 8.84 -9.52 16.34
CA LYS A 37 7.97 -9.99 17.43
C LYS A 37 6.53 -9.84 17.02
N PHE A 38 5.80 -10.96 17.05
CA PHE A 38 4.37 -11.00 16.79
C PHE A 38 3.62 -11.35 18.08
N ARG A 39 2.58 -10.57 18.39
CA ARG A 39 1.69 -10.82 19.51
C ARG A 39 0.25 -10.71 19.06
N TRP A 40 -0.58 -11.66 19.44
CA TRP A 40 -2.02 -11.55 19.27
C TRP A 40 -2.78 -12.05 20.50
N LEU A 41 -3.95 -11.45 20.73
CA LEU A 41 -4.88 -11.90 21.75
C LEU A 41 -6.10 -12.45 21.01
N THR A 42 -6.47 -13.71 21.27
CA THR A 42 -7.63 -14.51 20.80
C THR A 42 -7.34 -15.70 19.83
N PRO A 43 -8.31 -16.62 19.57
CA PRO A 43 -8.05 -17.99 19.16
C PRO A 43 -7.45 -18.04 17.76
N GLY A 44 -6.50 -18.95 17.55
CA GLY A 44 -5.69 -19.02 16.34
C GLY A 44 -6.44 -19.51 15.11
N ILE A 45 -5.80 -20.39 14.36
CA ILE A 45 -6.35 -20.90 13.10
C ILE A 45 -7.43 -21.94 13.42
N LEU A 46 -8.68 -21.67 13.05
CA LEU A 46 -9.78 -22.62 13.17
C LEU A 46 -9.85 -23.53 11.93
N LEU A 47 -9.61 -24.83 12.13
CA LEU A 47 -9.86 -25.85 11.11
C LEU A 47 -11.37 -26.17 10.97
N PRO A 48 -11.80 -26.73 9.82
CA PRO A 48 -11.02 -27.01 8.60
C PRO A 48 -10.84 -25.78 7.67
N GLY A 49 -11.46 -24.64 8.00
CA GLY A 49 -11.53 -23.49 7.10
C GLY A 49 -10.29 -22.59 7.04
N LEU A 50 -9.30 -22.79 7.93
CA LEU A 50 -8.17 -21.88 8.18
C LEU A 50 -8.63 -20.44 8.42
N TRP A 51 -9.67 -20.29 9.24
CA TRP A 51 -10.17 -19.00 9.66
C TRP A 51 -9.29 -18.46 10.77
N VAL A 52 -8.88 -17.21 10.62
CA VAL A 52 -8.08 -16.51 11.63
C VAL A 52 -8.88 -15.33 12.12
N TRP A 53 -9.03 -15.24 13.43
CA TRP A 53 -9.70 -14.13 14.06
C TRP A 53 -8.94 -13.66 15.30
N THR A 54 -8.50 -12.41 15.27
CA THR A 54 -7.81 -11.78 16.38
C THR A 54 -8.46 -10.46 16.78
N LYS A 55 -8.75 -10.29 18.07
CA LYS A 55 -9.26 -9.00 18.59
C LYS A 55 -8.18 -7.92 18.57
N HIS A 56 -6.94 -8.29 18.87
CA HIS A 56 -5.80 -7.36 18.93
C HIS A 56 -4.55 -8.06 18.44
N PHE A 57 -3.82 -7.40 17.55
CA PHE A 57 -2.51 -7.87 17.10
C PHE A 57 -1.49 -6.74 17.15
N ILE A 58 -0.24 -7.12 17.40
CA ILE A 58 0.93 -6.26 17.38
C ILE A 58 2.00 -6.98 16.57
N LEU A 59 2.54 -6.28 15.59
CA LEU A 59 3.66 -6.71 14.78
C LEU A 59 4.78 -5.69 14.95
N HIS A 60 5.95 -6.14 15.39
CA HIS A 60 7.07 -5.27 15.68
C HIS A 60 8.35 -5.83 15.05
N PHE A 61 8.89 -5.09 14.08
CA PHE A 61 10.19 -5.29 13.49
C PHE A 61 11.15 -4.29 14.14
N PRO A 62 12.09 -4.74 14.99
CA PRO A 62 12.93 -3.84 15.79
C PRO A 62 13.98 -3.09 14.96
N GLY A 63 14.17 -3.42 13.68
CA GLY A 63 15.23 -2.85 12.85
C GLY A 63 16.65 -3.24 13.30
N GLU A 64 16.79 -4.38 14.00
CA GLU A 64 18.11 -4.94 14.33
C GLU A 64 18.87 -5.18 13.01
N LEU A 65 20.18 -4.91 13.01
CA LEU A 65 21.07 -5.00 11.82
C LEU A 65 20.89 -3.91 10.75
N GLY A 66 20.39 -2.72 11.12
CA GLY A 66 20.29 -1.59 10.19
C GLY A 66 19.15 -1.72 9.18
N THR A 67 18.19 -2.59 9.46
CA THR A 67 16.96 -2.78 8.69
C THR A 67 15.90 -1.76 9.10
N ASP A 68 14.83 -1.65 8.31
CA ASP A 68 13.71 -0.76 8.62
C ASP A 68 13.04 -1.14 9.94
N ILE A 69 12.50 -0.13 10.64
CA ILE A 69 11.70 -0.36 11.85
C ILE A 69 10.24 -0.29 11.45
N VAL A 70 9.47 -1.29 11.87
CA VAL A 70 8.02 -1.30 11.65
C VAL A 70 7.35 -1.66 12.96
N HIS A 71 6.41 -0.84 13.38
CA HIS A 71 5.60 -1.10 14.55
C HIS A 71 4.13 -0.91 14.20
N ALA A 72 3.42 -2.02 14.15
CA ALA A 72 2.07 -2.13 13.64
C ALA A 72 1.15 -2.63 14.75
N ARG A 73 0.09 -1.91 15.05
CA ARG A 73 -0.95 -2.30 16.01
C ARG A 73 -2.30 -2.25 15.33
N GLY A 74 -3.14 -3.24 15.57
CA GLY A 74 -4.51 -3.15 15.08
C GLY A 74 -5.50 -3.98 15.86
N ASN A 75 -6.76 -3.70 15.56
CA ASN A 75 -7.91 -4.26 16.25
C ASN A 75 -8.82 -4.97 15.25
N PHE A 76 -9.35 -6.10 15.69
CA PHE A 76 -10.28 -6.96 14.98
C PHE A 76 -9.83 -7.23 13.55
N ILE A 77 -8.89 -8.20 13.43
CA ILE A 77 -8.59 -8.81 12.15
C ILE A 77 -9.34 -10.12 12.02
N HIS A 78 -10.04 -10.26 10.90
CA HIS A 78 -10.64 -11.50 10.47
C HIS A 78 -10.17 -11.81 9.05
N PHE A 79 -9.69 -13.02 8.77
CA PHE A 79 -9.40 -13.46 7.42
C PHE A 79 -9.45 -14.98 7.28
N ARG A 80 -9.41 -15.44 6.03
CA ARG A 80 -9.27 -16.85 5.67
C ARG A 80 -8.11 -17.06 4.70
N ILE A 81 -7.33 -18.13 4.88
CA ILE A 81 -6.28 -18.49 3.91
C ILE A 81 -6.85 -19.42 2.83
N SER A 82 -6.55 -19.15 1.57
CA SER A 82 -7.00 -19.97 0.44
C SER A 82 -6.14 -21.22 0.22
N PHE A 83 -6.56 -22.37 0.78
CA PHE A 83 -5.83 -23.65 0.68
C PHE A 83 -5.46 -24.04 -0.77
N SER A 84 -6.41 -24.03 -1.69
CA SER A 84 -6.18 -24.41 -3.10
C SER A 84 -5.14 -23.54 -3.84
N LYS A 85 -4.90 -22.32 -3.36
CA LYS A 85 -3.91 -21.40 -3.93
C LYS A 85 -2.55 -21.59 -3.25
N LEU A 86 -2.54 -21.96 -1.97
CA LEU A 86 -1.34 -22.29 -1.21
C LEU A 86 -0.56 -23.46 -1.85
N PHE A 87 -1.24 -24.53 -2.27
CA PHE A 87 -0.60 -25.65 -3.01
C PHE A 87 0.00 -25.21 -4.36
N LYS A 88 -0.52 -24.12 -4.94
CA LYS A 88 0.03 -23.54 -6.18
C LYS A 88 1.12 -22.50 -5.88
N GLY A 89 1.67 -22.48 -4.66
CA GLY A 89 2.70 -21.55 -4.23
C GLY A 89 2.24 -20.11 -4.00
N ARG A 90 0.92 -19.85 -3.91
CA ARG A 90 0.34 -18.51 -3.72
C ARG A 90 -0.37 -18.39 -2.37
N LEU A 91 0.05 -17.43 -1.55
CA LEU A 91 -0.57 -17.10 -0.28
C LEU A 91 -1.62 -16.01 -0.47
N ILE A 92 -2.90 -16.40 -0.45
CA ILE A 92 -4.02 -15.46 -0.62
C ILE A 92 -4.85 -15.42 0.65
N PHE A 93 -4.86 -14.25 1.29
CA PHE A 93 -5.74 -13.91 2.39
C PHE A 93 -7.07 -13.40 1.82
N LYS A 94 -8.17 -14.05 2.17
CA LYS A 94 -9.52 -13.74 1.73
C LYS A 94 -10.33 -13.12 2.86
N ASN A 95 -11.28 -12.28 2.49
CA ASN A 95 -12.24 -11.64 3.40
C ASN A 95 -11.53 -10.95 4.56
N VAL A 96 -10.40 -10.30 4.27
CA VAL A 96 -9.60 -9.62 5.28
C VAL A 96 -10.40 -8.40 5.74
N ASN A 97 -10.83 -8.41 6.99
CA ASN A 97 -11.55 -7.31 7.61
C ASN A 97 -10.70 -6.77 8.76
N ILE A 98 -10.39 -5.49 8.72
CA ILE A 98 -9.57 -4.79 9.72
C ILE A 98 -10.38 -3.59 10.23
N ARG A 99 -10.75 -3.59 11.51
CA ARG A 99 -11.57 -2.50 12.06
C ARG A 99 -10.79 -1.20 12.22
N SER A 100 -9.54 -1.31 12.67
CA SER A 100 -8.61 -0.19 12.83
C SER A 100 -7.18 -0.70 12.89
N PHE A 101 -6.24 0.03 12.29
CA PHE A 101 -4.82 -0.28 12.27
C PHE A 101 -3.99 0.99 12.31
N HIS A 102 -2.88 0.96 13.02
CA HIS A 102 -1.91 2.03 13.08
C HIS A 102 -0.51 1.44 12.84
N MET A 103 0.26 2.04 11.94
CA MET A 103 1.62 1.63 11.63
C MET A 103 2.58 2.81 11.74
N ASP A 104 3.57 2.66 12.60
CA ASP A 104 4.77 3.47 12.59
C ASP A 104 5.81 2.77 11.72
N TYR A 105 6.29 3.43 10.67
CA TYR A 105 7.28 2.90 9.76
C TYR A 105 8.47 3.85 9.65
N THR A 106 9.64 3.40 10.09
CA THR A 106 10.89 4.14 9.89
C THR A 106 11.70 3.48 8.78
N ASN A 107 11.76 4.15 7.64
CA ASN A 107 12.59 3.75 6.51
C ASN A 107 14.06 4.12 6.77
N ARG A 108 14.94 3.11 6.71
CA ARG A 108 16.40 3.26 6.87
C ARG A 108 17.17 2.71 5.69
N VAL A 109 16.55 1.85 4.88
CA VAL A 109 17.16 1.23 3.71
C VAL A 109 16.55 1.83 2.45
N GLU A 110 17.40 2.21 1.49
CA GLU A 110 16.94 2.71 0.19
C GLU A 110 15.97 1.71 -0.48
N SER A 111 14.86 2.22 -1.01
CA SER A 111 13.80 1.38 -1.59
C SER A 111 14.27 0.49 -2.74
N ARG A 112 15.31 0.88 -3.49
CA ARG A 112 15.89 0.03 -4.54
C ARG A 112 16.35 -1.31 -4.03
N LYS A 113 17.03 -1.31 -2.87
CA LYS A 113 17.53 -2.54 -2.24
C LYS A 113 16.40 -3.44 -1.78
N LYS A 114 15.17 -2.91 -1.64
CA LYS A 114 13.99 -3.69 -1.24
C LYS A 114 13.39 -4.51 -2.38
N ILE A 115 13.70 -4.17 -3.64
CA ILE A 115 13.14 -4.83 -4.83
C ILE A 115 13.46 -6.33 -4.82
N GLU A 116 14.67 -6.72 -4.42
CA GLU A 116 15.09 -8.13 -4.39
C GLU A 116 14.32 -8.99 -3.37
N TYR A 117 13.75 -8.36 -2.33
CA TYR A 117 12.96 -9.04 -1.30
C TYR A 117 11.47 -9.07 -1.62
N LEU A 118 11.01 -8.37 -2.66
CA LEU A 118 9.61 -8.38 -3.02
C LEU A 118 9.22 -9.73 -3.63
N PRO A 119 8.11 -10.33 -3.16
CA PRO A 119 7.58 -11.51 -3.81
C PRO A 119 7.14 -11.15 -5.24
N LYS A 120 7.23 -12.10 -6.17
CA LYS A 120 6.62 -11.92 -7.50
C LYS A 120 5.13 -11.56 -7.35
N ARG A 121 4.66 -10.62 -8.17
CA ARG A 121 3.25 -10.25 -8.30
C ARG A 121 2.33 -11.47 -8.30
N GLY A 122 1.25 -11.41 -7.52
CA GLY A 122 0.25 -12.46 -7.38
C GLY A 122 0.62 -13.61 -6.44
N ARG A 123 1.84 -13.61 -5.89
CA ARG A 123 2.30 -14.66 -4.96
C ARG A 123 1.76 -14.45 -3.55
N ILE A 124 1.67 -13.20 -3.08
CA ILE A 124 1.13 -12.84 -1.77
C ILE A 124 0.09 -11.74 -1.97
N GLN A 125 -1.18 -12.04 -1.64
CA GLN A 125 -2.29 -11.12 -1.85
C GLN A 125 -3.21 -11.05 -0.63
N PHE A 126 -3.61 -9.83 -0.28
CA PHE A 126 -4.61 -9.53 0.73
C PHE A 126 -5.86 -9.01 0.03
N ARG A 127 -6.92 -9.80 0.03
CA ARG A 127 -8.25 -9.40 -0.43
C ARG A 127 -9.00 -8.78 0.73
N LEU A 128 -8.93 -7.48 0.81
CA LEU A 128 -9.50 -6.64 1.85
C LEU A 128 -10.99 -6.46 1.56
N ASP A 129 -11.83 -6.99 2.44
CA ASP A 129 -13.27 -6.75 2.36
C ASP A 129 -13.58 -5.36 2.91
N LYS A 130 -13.02 -5.05 4.08
CA LYS A 130 -13.16 -3.74 4.73
C LYS A 130 -11.93 -3.41 5.57
N VAL A 131 -11.40 -2.20 5.40
CA VAL A 131 -10.44 -1.59 6.31
C VAL A 131 -11.04 -0.28 6.80
N GLY A 132 -11.18 -0.13 8.12
CA GLY A 132 -11.70 1.10 8.74
C GLY A 132 -10.63 1.83 9.53
N HIS A 133 -10.82 3.14 9.71
CA HIS A 133 -10.15 4.01 10.70
C HIS A 133 -8.66 3.64 10.92
N SER A 134 -7.89 3.60 9.83
CA SER A 134 -6.49 3.20 9.87
C SER A 134 -5.55 4.36 9.56
N SER A 135 -4.32 4.27 10.03
CA SER A 135 -3.29 5.29 9.84
C SER A 135 -1.91 4.69 9.67
N ILE A 136 -1.06 5.38 8.94
CA ILE A 136 0.32 5.01 8.67
C ILE A 136 1.16 6.27 8.80
N ASP A 137 2.12 6.26 9.72
CA ASP A 137 3.10 7.31 9.89
C ASP A 137 4.45 6.78 9.38
N ILE A 138 5.03 7.49 8.42
CA ILE A 138 6.25 7.13 7.70
C ILE A 138 7.31 8.16 8.03
N GLU A 139 8.44 7.71 8.59
CA GLU A 139 9.65 8.50 8.79
C GLU A 139 10.74 7.96 7.85
N ASP A 140 11.16 8.74 6.86
CA ASP A 140 12.22 8.38 5.94
C ASP A 140 13.56 9.02 6.33
N ARG A 141 14.47 8.18 6.83
CA ARG A 141 15.85 8.55 7.23
C ARG A 141 16.88 8.31 6.13
N THR A 142 16.46 7.81 4.96
CA THR A 142 17.36 7.67 3.79
C THR A 142 17.58 9.01 3.09
N LEU A 143 16.73 9.99 3.36
CA LEU A 143 16.82 11.35 2.85
C LEU A 143 17.35 12.29 3.94
N THR A 144 18.03 13.36 3.51
CA THR A 144 18.47 14.44 4.40
C THR A 144 17.97 15.77 3.83
N PRO A 145 17.14 16.53 4.57
CA PRO A 145 16.61 16.26 5.92
C PRO A 145 15.66 15.06 5.99
N VAL A 146 15.42 14.53 7.20
CA VAL A 146 14.49 13.41 7.46
C VAL A 146 13.09 13.83 7.01
N PHE A 147 12.45 12.94 6.25
CA PHE A 147 11.15 13.21 5.66
C PHE A 147 10.04 12.46 6.41
N ASN A 148 8.90 13.12 6.66
CA ASN A 148 7.76 12.53 7.37
C ASN A 148 6.49 12.60 6.53
N ILE A 149 5.81 11.46 6.37
CA ILE A 149 4.47 11.41 5.76
C ILE A 149 3.50 10.81 6.78
N GLN A 150 2.33 11.40 6.87
CA GLN A 150 1.23 10.86 7.65
C GLN A 150 0.05 10.57 6.72
N ILE A 151 -0.40 9.32 6.74
CA ILE A 151 -1.58 8.85 6.04
C ILE A 151 -2.63 8.53 7.11
N ARG A 152 -3.74 9.25 7.11
CA ARG A 152 -4.78 9.13 8.14
C ARG A 152 -6.12 8.75 7.54
N ASP A 153 -7.03 8.32 8.40
CA ASP A 153 -8.41 7.99 8.03
C ASP A 153 -8.54 7.02 6.85
N ILE A 154 -7.60 6.06 6.75
CA ILE A 154 -7.59 5.06 5.67
C ILE A 154 -8.86 4.22 5.78
N ARG A 155 -9.64 4.24 4.71
CA ARG A 155 -10.84 3.42 4.52
C ARG A 155 -10.76 2.74 3.17
N LEU A 156 -10.91 1.42 3.16
CA LEU A 156 -10.87 0.60 1.97
C LEU A 156 -12.05 -0.38 1.99
N GLU A 157 -12.69 -0.59 0.85
CA GLU A 157 -13.75 -1.57 0.67
C GLU A 157 -13.52 -2.37 -0.62
N GLN A 158 -13.61 -3.69 -0.51
CA GLN A 158 -13.42 -4.65 -1.61
C GLN A 158 -12.14 -4.34 -2.42
N SER A 159 -11.00 -4.30 -1.73
CA SER A 159 -9.70 -3.95 -2.28
C SER A 159 -8.78 -5.15 -2.39
N VAL A 160 -7.83 -5.10 -3.33
CA VAL A 160 -6.76 -6.09 -3.46
C VAL A 160 -5.41 -5.42 -3.25
N LEU A 161 -4.73 -5.79 -2.17
CA LEU A 161 -3.33 -5.44 -1.94
C LEU A 161 -2.45 -6.62 -2.36
N ASP A 162 -1.59 -6.41 -3.35
CA ASP A 162 -0.57 -7.36 -3.78
C ASP A 162 0.78 -6.95 -3.20
N ALA A 163 1.47 -7.85 -2.49
CA ALA A 163 2.76 -7.50 -1.89
C ALA A 163 3.86 -7.29 -2.94
N GLY A 164 3.73 -7.88 -4.14
CA GLY A 164 4.67 -7.65 -5.23
C GLY A 164 4.44 -6.31 -5.92
N SER A 165 3.18 -5.89 -6.05
CA SER A 165 2.78 -4.63 -6.68
C SER A 165 1.84 -3.85 -5.76
N PRO A 166 2.36 -3.24 -4.67
CA PRO A 166 1.55 -2.62 -3.64
C PRO A 166 0.78 -1.39 -4.14
N LEU A 167 1.28 -0.69 -5.17
CA LEU A 167 0.61 0.50 -5.73
C LEU A 167 -0.73 0.17 -6.38
N GLU A 168 -0.90 -1.05 -6.90
CA GLU A 168 -2.14 -1.48 -7.56
C GLU A 168 -3.38 -1.36 -6.69
N ILE A 169 -3.22 -1.35 -5.36
CA ILE A 169 -4.33 -1.17 -4.43
C ILE A 169 -5.13 0.12 -4.73
N LEU A 170 -4.47 1.16 -5.24
CA LEU A 170 -5.11 2.42 -5.62
C LEU A 170 -6.06 2.29 -6.79
N PHE A 171 -5.92 1.25 -7.62
CA PHE A 171 -6.73 1.04 -8.83
C PHE A 171 -7.59 -0.23 -8.73
N ARG A 172 -7.31 -1.09 -7.75
CA ARG A 172 -8.05 -2.34 -7.47
C ARG A 172 -8.89 -2.25 -6.21
N SER A 173 -9.33 -1.05 -5.85
CA SER A 173 -10.23 -0.79 -4.72
C SER A 173 -11.59 -0.37 -5.24
N ARG A 174 -12.66 -1.05 -4.82
CA ARG A 174 -14.01 -0.59 -5.16
C ARG A 174 -14.30 0.78 -4.58
N LEU A 175 -13.88 0.99 -3.34
CA LEU A 175 -13.90 2.28 -2.69
C LEU A 175 -12.67 2.40 -1.80
N GLY A 176 -11.92 3.48 -1.96
CA GLY A 176 -10.76 3.80 -1.15
C GLY A 176 -10.72 5.27 -0.83
N SER A 177 -10.34 5.61 0.40
CA SER A 177 -10.08 6.99 0.78
C SER A 177 -9.05 7.07 1.88
N CYS A 178 -8.24 8.13 1.87
CA CYS A 178 -7.38 8.49 2.98
C CYS A 178 -7.07 9.99 2.95
N ARG A 179 -6.67 10.52 4.11
CA ARG A 179 -6.10 11.85 4.23
C ARG A 179 -4.58 11.76 4.14
N LEU A 180 -3.99 12.67 3.37
CA LEU A 180 -2.55 12.81 3.17
C LEU A 180 -2.12 14.17 3.73
N GLY A 181 -1.19 14.18 4.69
CA GLY A 181 -0.75 15.42 5.30
C GLY A 181 -1.87 16.12 6.08
N ARG A 182 -1.94 17.45 5.98
CA ARG A 182 -2.90 18.27 6.74
C ARG A 182 -4.29 18.28 6.10
N GLU A 183 -4.37 18.58 4.81
CA GLU A 183 -5.64 18.82 4.11
C GLU A 183 -5.87 17.89 2.91
N GLY A 184 -4.81 17.21 2.44
CA GLY A 184 -4.86 16.34 1.28
C GLY A 184 -5.87 15.21 1.45
N LEU A 185 -6.66 14.98 0.40
CA LEU A 185 -7.64 13.91 0.34
C LEU A 185 -7.43 13.11 -0.94
N LEU A 186 -7.14 11.81 -0.77
CA LEU A 186 -7.09 10.84 -1.85
C LEU A 186 -8.35 9.99 -1.81
N ARG A 187 -9.03 9.87 -2.95
CA ARG A 187 -10.17 8.97 -3.15
C ARG A 187 -9.93 8.13 -4.39
N THR A 188 -10.37 6.89 -4.33
CA THR A 188 -10.38 5.98 -5.47
C THR A 188 -11.64 5.14 -5.44
N GLY A 189 -12.10 4.71 -6.62
CA GLY A 189 -13.14 3.71 -6.70
C GLY A 189 -13.29 3.12 -8.08
N THR A 190 -13.74 1.87 -8.14
CA THR A 190 -14.13 1.21 -9.39
C THR A 190 -15.63 1.33 -9.62
N LEU A 191 -16.02 1.46 -10.89
CA LEU A 191 -17.41 1.39 -11.34
C LEU A 191 -17.95 -0.05 -11.20
N LYS A 192 -19.27 -0.24 -11.40
CA LYS A 192 -19.97 -1.51 -11.17
C LYS A 192 -19.34 -2.73 -11.87
N SER A 193 -18.72 -2.55 -13.04
CA SER A 193 -18.06 -3.64 -13.77
C SER A 193 -16.67 -4.01 -13.24
N GLY A 194 -16.04 -3.16 -12.42
CA GLY A 194 -14.67 -3.35 -11.93
C GLY A 194 -13.58 -2.94 -12.92
N ASP A 195 -13.85 -2.97 -14.22
CA ASP A 195 -12.85 -2.68 -15.27
C ASP A 195 -12.55 -1.20 -15.48
N ARG A 196 -13.35 -0.30 -14.90
CA ARG A 196 -13.15 1.14 -14.97
C ARG A 196 -13.25 1.74 -13.59
N GLY A 197 -12.55 2.85 -13.36
CA GLY A 197 -12.61 3.56 -12.10
C GLY A 197 -12.03 4.95 -12.18
N TYR A 198 -11.95 5.58 -11.01
CA TYR A 198 -11.41 6.91 -10.85
C TYR A 198 -10.47 6.98 -9.66
N LEU A 199 -9.54 7.93 -9.70
CA LEU A 199 -8.72 8.38 -8.59
C LEU A 199 -8.76 9.91 -8.58
N THR A 200 -9.07 10.49 -7.44
CA THR A 200 -9.01 11.94 -7.23
C THR A 200 -8.11 12.25 -6.06
N LEU A 201 -7.24 13.24 -6.25
CA LEU A 201 -6.37 13.80 -5.24
C LEU A 201 -6.61 15.31 -5.20
N THR A 202 -6.92 15.83 -4.03
CA THR A 202 -7.32 17.24 -3.85
C THR A 202 -6.76 17.80 -2.55
N GLY A 203 -6.54 19.11 -2.50
CA GLY A 203 -6.20 19.82 -1.26
C GLY A 203 -4.80 19.48 -0.72
N ILE A 204 -3.90 19.03 -1.60
CA ILE A 204 -2.50 18.77 -1.27
C ILE A 204 -1.61 19.69 -2.10
N THR A 205 -0.54 20.18 -1.49
CA THR A 205 0.45 21.00 -2.18
C THR A 205 1.57 20.16 -2.81
N TRP A 206 2.27 20.70 -3.80
CA TRP A 206 3.48 20.04 -4.33
C TRP A 206 4.55 19.87 -3.24
N GLY A 207 4.65 20.79 -2.28
CA GLY A 207 5.56 20.68 -1.14
C GLY A 207 5.22 19.48 -0.26
N GLU A 208 3.94 19.26 0.06
CA GLU A 208 3.48 18.10 0.81
C GLU A 208 3.62 16.79 0.03
N LEU A 209 3.34 16.79 -1.28
CA LEU A 209 3.50 15.61 -2.16
C LEU A 209 4.96 15.22 -2.35
N ALA A 210 5.85 16.19 -2.55
CA ALA A 210 7.27 15.97 -2.76
C ALA A 210 8.06 15.83 -1.46
N GLY A 211 7.44 16.16 -0.32
CA GLY A 211 8.10 16.15 0.97
C GLY A 211 9.09 17.28 1.22
N LEU A 212 8.91 18.38 0.50
CA LEU A 212 9.80 19.53 0.45
C LEU A 212 9.19 20.76 1.14
N GLU A 213 8.48 20.59 2.27
CA GLU A 213 7.94 21.71 3.05
C GLU A 213 9.03 22.74 3.45
N ILE A 214 10.29 22.34 3.48
CA ILE A 214 11.42 23.15 3.94
C ILE A 214 11.91 24.15 2.88
N ILE A 215 11.58 23.97 1.59
CA ILE A 215 12.03 24.88 0.52
C ILE A 215 10.91 25.87 0.18
N PRO A 216 11.03 27.17 0.51
CA PRO A 216 9.96 28.15 0.32
C PRO A 216 9.90 28.67 -1.12
N LEU A 217 9.85 27.77 -2.11
CA LEU A 217 9.57 28.17 -3.49
C LEU A 217 8.06 28.37 -3.68
N PRO A 218 7.60 29.46 -4.31
CA PRO A 218 6.17 29.75 -4.52
C PRO A 218 5.41 28.59 -5.19
N LEU A 219 6.07 27.85 -6.08
CA LEU A 219 5.53 26.67 -6.76
C LEU A 219 5.16 25.53 -5.81
N PHE A 220 5.87 25.36 -4.68
CA PHE A 220 5.56 24.32 -3.69
C PHE A 220 4.33 24.63 -2.85
N LYS A 221 3.85 25.88 -2.85
CA LYS A 221 2.61 26.30 -2.17
C LYS A 221 1.36 26.12 -3.05
N LYS A 222 1.51 25.90 -4.36
CA LYS A 222 0.37 25.68 -5.26
C LYS A 222 -0.34 24.38 -4.91
N GLN A 223 -1.67 24.43 -4.90
CA GLN A 223 -2.50 23.25 -4.68
C GLN A 223 -2.58 22.42 -5.96
N VAL A 224 -2.55 21.10 -5.77
CA VAL A 224 -2.64 20.12 -6.84
C VAL A 224 -3.98 19.43 -6.75
N HIS A 225 -4.72 19.49 -7.85
CA HIS A 225 -5.91 18.68 -8.05
C HIS A 225 -5.65 17.74 -9.21
N LEU A 226 -5.62 16.44 -8.93
CA LEU A 226 -5.44 15.41 -9.93
C LEU A 226 -6.71 14.58 -10.01
N THR A 227 -7.29 14.51 -11.19
CA THR A 227 -8.40 13.61 -11.51
C THR A 227 -7.93 12.64 -12.57
N VAL A 228 -8.00 11.36 -12.24
CA VAL A 228 -7.60 10.25 -13.12
C VAL A 228 -8.77 9.33 -13.29
N GLU A 229 -9.12 9.01 -14.52
CA GLU A 229 -9.95 7.86 -14.88
C GLU A 229 -9.04 6.75 -15.38
N PHE A 230 -9.39 5.51 -15.06
CA PHE A 230 -8.62 4.36 -15.51
C PHE A 230 -9.53 3.26 -16.06
N ARG A 231 -8.96 2.47 -16.97
CA ARG A 231 -9.60 1.29 -17.55
C ARG A 231 -8.62 0.13 -17.58
N HIS A 232 -8.97 -0.97 -16.93
CA HIS A 232 -8.27 -2.24 -17.06
C HIS A 232 -8.58 -2.84 -18.43
N ILE A 233 -7.54 -3.04 -19.24
CA ILE A 233 -7.67 -3.77 -20.52
C ILE A 233 -7.64 -5.28 -20.23
N ASP A 234 -6.75 -5.68 -19.32
CA ASP A 234 -6.62 -7.05 -18.82
C ASP A 234 -6.04 -7.05 -17.38
N ASP A 235 -5.67 -8.23 -16.88
CA ASP A 235 -5.12 -8.41 -15.53
C ASP A 235 -3.76 -7.73 -15.30
N HIS A 236 -3.07 -7.32 -16.37
CA HIS A 236 -1.71 -6.77 -16.39
C HIS A 236 -1.67 -5.34 -16.93
N HIS A 237 -2.60 -4.94 -17.80
CA HIS A 237 -2.58 -3.65 -18.47
C HIS A 237 -3.69 -2.73 -18.00
N THR A 238 -3.35 -1.46 -17.79
CA THR A 238 -4.32 -0.41 -17.43
C THR A 238 -4.02 0.87 -18.19
N ASP A 239 -5.04 1.39 -18.85
CA ASP A 239 -5.03 2.71 -19.47
C ASP A 239 -5.50 3.75 -18.46
N PHE A 240 -4.82 4.89 -18.47
CA PHE A 240 -5.12 6.07 -17.67
C PHE A 240 -5.42 7.24 -18.59
N GLU A 241 -6.45 7.99 -18.25
CA GLU A 241 -6.80 9.26 -18.87
C GLU A 241 -7.21 10.23 -17.77
N GLY A 242 -6.79 11.48 -17.84
CA GLY A 242 -7.09 12.39 -16.75
C GLY A 242 -6.64 13.80 -16.99
N THR A 243 -6.83 14.60 -15.95
CA THR A 243 -6.54 16.02 -15.96
C THR A 243 -5.83 16.39 -14.67
N LEU A 244 -4.69 17.06 -14.81
CA LEU A 244 -3.97 17.70 -13.74
C LEU A 244 -4.32 19.19 -13.74
N VAL A 245 -4.89 19.68 -12.64
CA VAL A 245 -5.26 21.08 -12.46
C VAL A 245 -4.36 21.69 -11.39
N HIS A 246 -3.78 22.84 -11.71
CA HIS A 246 -3.02 23.65 -10.77
C HIS A 246 -3.83 24.88 -10.40
N THR A 247 -3.98 25.10 -9.10
CA THR A 247 -4.66 26.28 -8.57
C THR A 247 -3.68 27.06 -7.71
N ASN A 248 -3.55 28.36 -7.98
CA ASN A 248 -2.83 29.27 -7.10
C ASN A 248 -3.80 29.72 -5.99
N PRO A 249 -3.53 29.46 -4.70
CA PRO A 249 -4.46 29.83 -3.62
C PRO A 249 -4.71 31.35 -3.51
N GLU A 250 -3.84 32.18 -4.09
CA GLU A 250 -3.98 33.65 -4.08
C GLU A 250 -4.73 34.20 -5.31
N GLU A 251 -4.94 33.39 -6.36
CA GLU A 251 -5.56 33.80 -7.63
C GLU A 251 -6.56 32.71 -8.09
N GLU A 252 -7.82 32.80 -7.67
CA GLU A 252 -8.90 31.87 -8.06
C GLU A 252 -9.16 31.84 -9.58
N THR A 253 -8.61 32.80 -10.34
CA THR A 253 -8.88 32.97 -11.78
C THR A 253 -7.90 32.24 -12.70
N ASP A 254 -6.68 31.91 -12.26
CA ASP A 254 -5.66 31.28 -13.10
C ASP A 254 -5.51 29.79 -12.75
N SER A 255 -6.42 28.98 -13.28
CA SER A 255 -6.33 27.51 -13.23
C SER A 255 -5.69 26.95 -14.50
N GLU A 256 -4.51 26.35 -14.37
CA GLU A 256 -3.85 25.67 -15.49
C GLU A 256 -4.28 24.20 -15.52
N THR A 257 -4.76 23.75 -16.67
CA THR A 257 -5.33 22.42 -16.86
C THR A 257 -4.52 21.62 -17.88
N TYR A 258 -3.98 20.48 -17.48
CA TYR A 258 -3.12 19.63 -18.31
C TYR A 258 -3.74 18.24 -18.49
N PRO A 259 -4.32 17.92 -19.66
CA PRO A 259 -4.79 16.58 -19.96
C PRO A 259 -3.62 15.63 -20.21
N PHE A 260 -3.80 14.36 -19.83
CA PHE A 260 -2.85 13.29 -20.13
C PHE A 260 -3.56 11.97 -20.44
N ARG A 261 -2.87 11.11 -21.17
CA ARG A 261 -3.27 9.73 -21.40
C ARG A 261 -2.06 8.83 -21.56
N PHE A 262 -2.05 7.68 -20.88
CA PHE A 262 -0.97 6.70 -20.97
C PHE A 262 -1.43 5.31 -20.53
N GLY A 263 -0.66 4.28 -20.90
CA GLY A 263 -0.90 2.89 -20.50
C GLY A 263 0.23 2.36 -19.62
N VAL A 264 -0.08 1.41 -18.74
CA VAL A 264 0.88 0.77 -17.82
C VAL A 264 0.74 -0.75 -17.89
N ASP A 265 1.87 -1.45 -17.95
CA ASP A 265 1.97 -2.88 -17.61
C ASP A 265 2.40 -3.05 -16.15
N TRP A 266 1.49 -3.59 -15.33
CA TRP A 266 1.67 -3.89 -13.92
C TRP A 266 2.77 -4.91 -13.62
N ASN A 267 3.20 -5.71 -14.60
CA ASN A 267 4.35 -6.61 -14.43
C ASN A 267 5.65 -5.83 -14.21
N GLU A 268 5.74 -4.62 -14.74
CA GLU A 268 6.89 -3.73 -14.53
C GLU A 268 6.82 -2.95 -13.20
N PHE A 269 5.75 -3.14 -12.44
CA PHE A 269 5.49 -2.46 -11.16
C PHE A 269 5.67 -3.41 -9.97
N ASN A 270 6.49 -4.46 -10.13
CA ASN A 270 6.98 -5.28 -9.02
C ASN A 270 8.02 -4.51 -8.18
N LEU A 271 7.60 -3.37 -7.64
CA LEU A 271 8.41 -2.31 -7.04
C LEU A 271 7.80 -1.91 -5.69
N PRO A 272 8.62 -1.45 -4.73
CA PRO A 272 8.11 -0.81 -3.52
C PRO A 272 7.20 0.36 -3.86
N PHE A 273 6.24 0.65 -2.97
CA PHE A 273 5.16 1.61 -3.23
C PHE A 273 5.67 2.98 -3.68
N ASP A 274 6.72 3.50 -3.05
CA ASP A 274 7.33 4.80 -3.36
C ASP A 274 7.98 4.82 -4.75
N LEU A 275 8.72 3.77 -5.12
CA LEU A 275 9.33 3.65 -6.45
C LEU A 275 8.28 3.48 -7.55
N ALA A 276 7.26 2.66 -7.29
CA ALA A 276 6.13 2.47 -8.17
C ALA A 276 5.39 3.80 -8.40
N LEU A 277 5.11 4.55 -7.33
CA LEU A 277 4.44 5.85 -7.41
C LEU A 277 5.26 6.85 -8.21
N ARG A 278 6.58 6.92 -7.97
CA ARG A 278 7.50 7.77 -8.74
C ARG A 278 7.50 7.42 -10.22
N LYS A 279 7.54 6.13 -10.57
CA LYS A 279 7.45 5.67 -11.96
C LYS A 279 6.14 6.12 -12.61
N LEU A 280 5.01 5.96 -11.92
CA LEU A 280 3.69 6.38 -12.41
C LEU A 280 3.60 7.90 -12.63
N ILE A 281 4.08 8.68 -11.66
CA ILE A 281 4.14 10.15 -11.76
C ILE A 281 5.03 10.58 -12.95
N MET A 282 6.15 9.88 -13.17
CA MET A 282 7.02 10.15 -14.32
C MET A 282 6.32 9.90 -15.65
N GLU A 283 5.57 8.79 -15.78
CA GLU A 283 4.75 8.52 -16.99
C GLU A 283 3.71 9.62 -17.23
N LEU A 284 3.04 10.09 -16.17
CA LEU A 284 2.10 11.21 -16.25
C LEU A 284 2.78 12.48 -16.77
N PHE A 285 3.99 12.80 -16.30
CA PHE A 285 4.73 13.99 -16.74
C PHE A 285 5.29 13.89 -18.15
N LEU A 286 5.66 12.70 -18.61
CA LEU A 286 6.12 12.50 -19.99
C LEU A 286 4.98 12.69 -21.00
N GLN A 287 3.74 12.48 -20.57
CA GLN A 287 2.55 12.45 -21.43
C GLN A 287 1.69 13.71 -21.31
N THR A 288 1.94 14.55 -20.30
CA THR A 288 1.38 15.90 -20.22
C THR A 288 2.18 16.83 -21.12
N LYS A 289 1.51 17.48 -22.09
CA LYS A 289 2.12 18.56 -22.89
C LYS A 289 2.24 19.82 -22.03
N LEU A 290 3.34 19.94 -21.31
CA LEU A 290 3.63 21.08 -20.46
C LEU A 290 4.30 22.19 -21.28
N GLU A 291 3.79 23.41 -21.19
CA GLU A 291 4.39 24.60 -21.81
C GLU A 291 5.13 25.48 -20.76
N GLY A 292 6.14 26.23 -21.19
CA GLY A 292 6.77 27.30 -20.38
C GLY A 292 7.60 26.89 -19.16
N LEU A 293 7.54 27.70 -18.09
CA LEU A 293 8.28 27.53 -16.82
C LEU A 293 7.85 26.27 -16.04
N MET A 294 6.61 25.83 -16.23
CA MET A 294 6.08 24.59 -15.68
C MET A 294 6.75 23.36 -16.27
N ALA A 295 7.02 23.36 -17.58
CA ALA A 295 7.81 22.31 -18.23
C ALA A 295 9.21 22.22 -17.62
N ARG A 296 9.87 23.34 -17.32
CA ARG A 296 11.21 23.36 -16.68
C ARG A 296 11.17 22.88 -15.23
N THR A 297 10.14 23.24 -14.46
CA THR A 297 10.01 22.84 -13.05
C THR A 297 9.66 21.36 -12.92
N LEU A 298 8.74 20.87 -13.76
CA LEU A 298 8.40 19.46 -13.83
C LEU A 298 9.51 18.62 -14.48
N GLN A 299 10.27 19.16 -15.44
CA GLN A 299 11.52 18.54 -15.87
C GLN A 299 12.56 18.50 -14.77
N THR A 300 12.61 19.49 -13.87
CA THR A 300 13.53 19.48 -12.72
C THR A 300 13.09 18.43 -11.69
N ILE A 301 11.80 18.30 -11.43
CA ILE A 301 11.22 17.24 -10.58
C ILE A 301 11.45 15.87 -11.24
N ALA A 302 11.17 15.71 -12.53
CA ALA A 302 11.40 14.49 -13.30
C ALA A 302 12.89 14.15 -13.42
N LYS A 303 13.78 15.16 -13.53
CA LYS A 303 15.25 14.99 -13.52
C LYS A 303 15.74 14.60 -12.12
N GLY A 304 15.16 15.16 -11.06
CA GLY A 304 15.36 14.71 -9.70
C GLY A 304 14.95 13.25 -9.54
N ILE A 305 13.72 12.90 -9.93
CA ILE A 305 13.21 11.53 -9.95
C ILE A 305 14.12 10.61 -10.78
N ARG A 306 14.60 11.03 -11.96
CA ARG A 306 15.54 10.28 -12.80
C ARG A 306 16.94 10.16 -12.21
N LEU A 307 17.45 11.15 -11.47
CA LEU A 307 18.73 11.04 -10.74
C LEU A 307 18.62 10.02 -9.59
N PHE A 308 17.44 9.89 -8.98
CA PHE A 308 17.13 8.81 -8.03
C PHE A 308 16.81 7.47 -8.73
N LEU A 309 16.25 7.55 -9.95
CA LEU A 309 16.10 6.62 -11.10
C LEU A 309 17.35 5.87 -11.59
N GLY A 310 18.40 6.64 -11.82
CA GLY A 310 19.62 6.25 -12.49
C GLY A 310 20.80 6.61 -11.60
N LYS A 311 20.98 5.79 -10.56
CA LYS A 311 22.31 5.30 -10.26
C LYS A 311 22.31 3.85 -10.73
N ASP A 312 22.67 3.69 -11.99
CA ASP A 312 23.58 2.60 -12.33
C ASP A 312 24.90 2.84 -11.57
#